data_AF-A0A2A9EYW4-F1
#
_entry.id   AF-A0A2A9EYW4-F1
#
_cell.length_a   1.000
_cell.length_b   1.000
_cell.length_c   1.000
_cell.angle_alpha   90.00
_cell.angle_beta   90.00
_cell.angle_gamma   90.00
#
_symmetry.space_group_name_H-M   'P 1'
#
loop_
_entity.id
_entity.type
_entity.pdbx_description
1 polymer ?
#
loop_
_entity_poly.entity_id
_entity_poly.type
_entity_poly.pdbx_seq_one_letter_code
_entity_poly.pdbx_strand_id
1 'polypeptide(L)'
;MDSTELREQVCTMLAAGLKQRQIALHLGIGQATVSDHKRALVAAGRLPVGRSSTAPVPPDCRGVDPASGPPQHVRTRAEILVEHAELKASTLSMAARTFVEHIVGADEWVTDLCFREQVRSVAGEAVGQALDDLKRIAVDVGVPEPEVLSVSAVARGMR
;
A
#
# COMPACT_ATOMS: atom_id res chain seq x y z
N MET A 1 -16.70 -3.26 24.66
CA MET A 1 -16.54 -1.80 24.61
C MET A 1 -17.65 -1.27 23.73
N ASP A 2 -18.46 -0.36 24.25
CA ASP A 2 -19.64 0.11 23.53
C ASP A 2 -19.25 1.08 22.41
N SER A 3 -20.01 1.11 21.31
CA SER A 3 -19.70 1.95 20.14
C SER A 3 -19.63 3.45 20.48
N THR A 4 -20.36 3.87 21.50
CA THR A 4 -20.38 5.24 22.02
C THR A 4 -19.07 5.57 22.76
N GLU A 5 -18.61 4.66 23.60
CA GLU A 5 -17.35 4.79 24.35
C GLU A 5 -16.14 4.81 23.40
N LEU A 6 -16.17 3.95 22.37
CA LEU A 6 -15.15 3.95 21.31
C LEU A 6 -15.08 5.30 20.57
N ARG A 7 -16.25 5.89 20.29
CA ARG A 7 -16.34 7.18 19.58
C ARG A 7 -15.81 8.32 20.43
N GLU A 8 -16.07 8.32 21.74
CA GLU A 8 -15.53 9.31 22.67
C GLU A 8 -14.01 9.22 22.81
N GLN A 9 -13.46 8.01 22.92
CA GLN A 9 -12.01 7.80 22.95
C GLN A 9 -11.34 8.29 21.66
N VAL A 10 -11.91 7.96 20.49
CA VAL A 10 -11.43 8.48 19.19
C VAL A 10 -11.47 10.01 19.16
N CYS A 11 -12.53 10.64 19.68
CA CYS A 11 -12.65 12.10 19.74
C CYS A 11 -11.56 12.73 20.60
N THR A 12 -11.34 12.21 21.81
CA THR A 12 -10.33 12.69 22.75
C THR A 12 -8.92 12.59 22.16
N MET A 13 -8.61 11.46 21.51
CA MET A 13 -7.29 11.27 20.89
C MET A 13 -7.07 12.15 19.66
N LEU A 14 -8.12 12.40 18.85
CA LEU A 14 -8.05 13.35 17.74
C LEU A 14 -7.88 14.79 18.24
N ALA A 15 -8.55 15.17 19.34
CA ALA A 15 -8.39 16.48 19.96
C ALA A 15 -6.99 16.67 20.56
N ALA A 16 -6.37 15.59 21.06
CA ALA A 16 -4.98 15.57 21.50
C ALA A 16 -3.96 15.55 20.35
N GLY A 17 -4.40 15.59 19.09
CA GLY A 17 -3.53 15.71 17.91
C GLY A 17 -2.95 14.38 17.40
N LEU A 18 -3.43 13.23 17.89
CA LEU A 18 -2.94 11.94 17.42
C LEU A 18 -3.41 11.67 15.97
N LYS A 19 -2.51 11.07 15.17
CA LYS A 19 -2.83 10.65 13.81
C LYS A 19 -3.72 9.41 13.84
N GLN A 20 -4.62 9.26 12.87
CA GLN A 20 -5.55 8.12 12.78
C GLN A 20 -4.86 6.75 12.90
N ARG A 21 -3.65 6.59 12.32
CA ARG A 21 -2.86 5.37 12.44
C ARG A 21 -2.45 5.07 13.89
N GLN A 22 -2.08 6.08 14.67
CA GLN A 22 -1.72 5.93 16.07
C GLN A 22 -2.93 5.56 16.92
N ILE A 23 -4.08 6.17 16.64
CA ILE A 23 -5.36 5.85 17.29
C ILE A 23 -5.78 4.41 17.00
N ALA A 24 -5.68 3.98 15.74
CA ALA A 24 -5.99 2.62 15.31
C ALA A 24 -5.15 1.57 16.06
N LEU A 25 -3.83 1.81 16.17
CA LEU A 25 -2.93 0.94 16.92
C LEU A 25 -3.20 0.92 18.42
N HIS A 26 -3.49 2.08 19.02
CA HIS A 26 -3.74 2.20 20.45
C HIS A 26 -5.06 1.55 20.88
N LEU A 27 -6.10 1.63 20.04
CA LEU A 27 -7.42 1.08 20.32
C LEU A 27 -7.62 -0.33 19.76
N GLY A 28 -6.63 -0.88 19.04
CA GLY A 28 -6.73 -2.20 18.42
C GLY A 28 -7.81 -2.32 17.34
N ILE A 29 -8.13 -1.21 16.65
CA ILE A 29 -9.19 -1.15 15.62
C ILE A 29 -8.62 -0.84 14.23
N GLY A 30 -9.42 -1.11 13.20
CA GLY A 30 -9.07 -0.77 11.82
C GLY A 30 -9.00 0.74 11.58
N GLN A 31 -8.07 1.18 10.73
CA GLN A 31 -7.97 2.61 10.37
C GLN A 31 -9.24 3.12 9.65
N ALA A 32 -9.94 2.25 8.92
CA ALA A 32 -11.24 2.55 8.34
C ALA A 32 -12.27 2.92 9.42
N THR A 33 -12.32 2.16 10.52
CA THR A 33 -13.20 2.41 11.67
C THR A 33 -12.89 3.76 12.34
N VAL A 34 -11.61 4.13 12.49
CA VAL A 34 -11.22 5.46 12.99
C VAL A 34 -11.65 6.57 12.01
N SER A 35 -11.54 6.33 10.71
CA SER A 35 -11.97 7.28 9.66
C SER A 35 -13.48 7.50 9.69
N ASP A 36 -14.27 6.44 9.89
CA ASP A 36 -15.72 6.51 9.97
C ASP A 36 -16.17 7.24 11.25
N HIS A 37 -15.55 6.95 12.40
CA HIS A 37 -15.81 7.69 13.64
C HIS A 37 -15.43 9.17 13.53
N LYS A 38 -14.29 9.49 12.89
CA LYS A 38 -13.92 10.89 12.61
C LYS A 38 -14.96 11.59 11.74
N ARG A 39 -15.42 10.94 10.67
CA ARG A 39 -16.48 11.50 9.79
C ARG A 39 -17.77 11.74 10.56
N ALA A 40 -18.19 10.81 11.41
CA ALA A 40 -19.36 10.97 12.28
C ALA A 40 -19.21 12.14 13.27
N LEU A 41 -18.02 12.29 13.88
CA LEU A 41 -17.72 13.39 14.81
C LEU A 41 -17.68 14.76 14.12
N VAL A 42 -17.15 14.81 12.89
CA VAL A 42 -17.16 16.01 12.04
C VAL A 42 -18.60 16.39 11.64
N ALA A 43 -19.40 15.42 11.20
CA ALA A 43 -20.81 15.64 10.87
C ALA A 43 -21.62 16.11 12.08
N ALA A 44 -21.26 15.66 13.29
CA ALA A 44 -21.84 16.10 14.56
C ALA A 44 -21.30 17.45 15.08
N GLY A 45 -20.39 18.12 14.35
CA GLY A 45 -19.79 19.39 14.78
C GLY A 45 -18.87 19.29 16.01
N ARG A 46 -18.48 18.07 16.42
CA ARG A 46 -17.63 17.80 17.57
C ARG A 46 -16.13 17.90 17.25
N LEU A 47 -15.77 17.97 15.97
CA LEU A 47 -14.41 18.19 15.49
C LEU A 47 -14.41 19.27 14.39
N PRO A 48 -13.40 20.16 14.37
CA PRO A 48 -13.30 21.18 13.34
C PRO A 48 -13.09 20.55 11.96
N VAL A 49 -13.90 20.99 10.99
CA VAL A 49 -13.80 20.58 9.58
C VAL A 49 -12.55 21.21 8.98
N GLY A 50 -11.43 20.52 9.09
CA GLY A 50 -10.21 20.82 8.33
C GLY A 50 -9.66 22.23 8.51
N ARG A 51 -8.85 22.43 9.55
CA ARG A 51 -7.64 23.28 9.45
C ARG A 51 -6.51 22.56 10.15
N SER A 52 -5.37 22.45 9.47
CA SER A 52 -4.09 22.12 10.11
C SER A 52 -3.88 23.09 11.26
N SER A 53 -4.22 22.65 12.47
CA SER A 53 -3.95 23.41 13.67
C SER A 53 -2.49 23.17 14.03
N THR A 54 -1.63 24.08 13.61
CA THR A 54 -0.34 24.30 14.27
C THR A 54 -0.63 24.86 15.66
N ALA A 55 -1.05 23.98 16.58
CA ALA A 55 -1.11 24.31 18.00
C ALA A 55 0.31 24.16 18.57
N PRO A 56 0.79 25.11 19.41
CA PRO A 56 2.07 24.98 20.06
C PRO A 56 2.05 23.78 21.01
N VAL A 57 3.10 22.96 20.93
CA VAL A 57 3.31 21.80 21.80
C VAL A 57 3.39 22.30 23.25
N PRO A 58 2.50 21.87 24.17
CA PRO A 58 2.65 22.20 25.58
C PRO A 58 3.92 21.54 26.15
N PRO A 59 4.66 22.22 27.03
CA PRO A 59 5.99 21.78 27.48
C PRO A 59 6.01 20.52 28.37
N ASP A 60 4.85 19.99 28.78
CA ASP A 60 4.75 18.96 29.83
C ASP A 60 4.63 17.51 29.34
N CYS A 61 4.97 17.20 28.09
CA CYS A 61 5.07 15.80 27.63
C CYS A 61 6.48 15.19 27.78
N ARG A 62 7.34 15.74 28.66
CA ARG A 62 8.57 15.07 29.11
C ARG A 62 8.28 14.22 30.34
N GLY A 63 7.76 13.00 30.14
CA GLY A 63 7.55 12.12 31.30
C GLY A 63 6.69 10.88 31.09
N VAL A 64 6.56 10.36 29.87
CA VAL A 64 6.06 8.98 29.71
C VAL A 64 7.24 8.15 29.25
N ASP A 65 7.88 7.52 30.24
CA ASP A 65 8.91 6.53 30.07
C ASP A 65 8.36 5.37 29.22
N PRO A 66 8.86 5.10 28.00
CA PRO A 66 8.39 4.01 27.16
C PRO A 66 9.08 2.71 27.62
N ALA A 67 8.94 2.35 28.89
CA ALA A 67 9.65 1.23 29.49
C ALA A 67 8.69 0.33 30.27
N SER A 68 7.74 -0.30 29.59
CA SER A 68 6.92 -1.41 30.13
C SER A 68 6.23 -2.20 29.02
N GLY A 69 7.02 -2.73 28.08
CA GLY A 69 6.57 -3.72 27.13
C GLY A 69 7.79 -4.47 26.60
N PRO A 70 7.70 -5.77 26.25
CA PRO A 70 8.79 -6.43 25.53
C PRO A 70 9.12 -5.55 24.33
N PRO A 71 10.40 -5.38 23.95
CA PRO A 71 10.79 -4.46 22.89
C PRO A 71 10.01 -4.84 21.64
N GLN A 72 8.93 -4.10 21.37
CA GLN A 72 8.27 -4.19 20.08
C GLN A 72 9.36 -3.73 19.14
N HIS A 73 9.86 -4.62 18.30
CA HIS A 73 10.78 -4.27 17.22
C HIS A 73 10.14 -3.09 16.48
N VAL A 74 10.58 -1.87 16.82
CA VAL A 74 10.04 -0.65 16.21
C VAL A 74 10.65 -0.65 14.83
N ARG A 75 9.91 -1.24 13.88
CA ARG A 75 10.34 -1.34 12.50
C ARG A 75 10.67 0.04 11.97
N THR A 76 11.83 0.17 11.37
CA THR A 76 12.26 1.46 10.84
C THR A 76 11.37 1.87 9.67
N ARG A 77 11.27 3.18 9.40
CA ARG A 77 10.53 3.67 8.23
C ARG A 77 11.07 3.08 6.92
N ALA A 78 12.38 2.83 6.86
CA ALA A 78 13.04 2.20 5.72
C ALA A 78 12.56 0.76 5.50
N GLU A 79 12.50 -0.06 6.55
CA GLU A 79 11.96 -1.43 6.49
C GLU A 79 10.53 -1.48 5.95
N ILE A 80 9.67 -0.56 6.40
CA ILE A 80 8.28 -0.49 5.93
C ILE A 80 8.22 -0.11 4.44
N LEU A 81 9.06 0.82 3.99
CA LEU A 81 9.10 1.24 2.59
C LEU A 81 9.63 0.13 1.67
N VAL A 82 10.61 -0.64 2.13
CA VAL A 82 11.13 -1.81 1.43
C VAL A 82 10.04 -2.88 1.30
N GLU A 83 9.35 -3.23 2.39
CA GLU A 83 8.25 -4.21 2.35
C GLU A 83 7.12 -3.75 1.39
N HIS A 84 6.79 -2.45 1.39
CA HIS A 84 5.83 -1.89 0.46
C HIS A 84 6.32 -1.96 -1.00
N ALA A 85 7.59 -1.71 -1.26
CA ALA A 85 8.19 -1.81 -2.59
C ALA A 85 8.15 -3.27 -3.08
N GLU A 86 8.52 -4.22 -2.23
CA GLU A 86 8.46 -5.67 -2.52
C GLU A 86 7.03 -6.13 -2.83
N LEU A 87 6.04 -5.73 -2.02
CA LEU A 87 4.63 -6.05 -2.24
C LEU A 87 4.13 -5.49 -3.58
N LYS A 88 4.52 -4.25 -3.92
CA LYS A 88 4.12 -3.60 -5.19
C LYS A 88 4.81 -4.23 -6.39
N ALA A 89 6.09 -4.60 -6.28
CA ALA A 89 6.80 -5.33 -7.31
C ALA A 89 6.14 -6.69 -7.57
N SER A 90 5.83 -7.46 -6.52
CA SER A 90 5.12 -8.73 -6.62
C SER A 90 3.74 -8.58 -7.29
N THR A 91 2.99 -7.56 -6.90
CA THR A 91 1.67 -7.25 -7.49
C THR A 91 1.79 -6.94 -8.98
N LEU A 92 2.77 -6.13 -9.39
CA LEU A 92 2.98 -5.77 -10.79
C LEU A 92 3.42 -6.99 -11.60
N SER A 93 4.29 -7.85 -11.06
CA SER A 93 4.69 -9.10 -11.69
C SER A 93 3.50 -10.04 -11.92
N MET A 94 2.61 -10.18 -10.93
CA MET A 94 1.37 -10.95 -11.09
C MET A 94 0.44 -10.33 -12.15
N ALA A 95 0.25 -9.01 -12.12
CA ALA A 95 -0.60 -8.32 -13.08
C ALA A 95 -0.07 -8.44 -14.52
N ALA A 96 1.24 -8.32 -14.72
CA ALA A 96 1.90 -8.54 -16.00
C ALA A 96 1.68 -9.96 -16.52
N ARG A 97 1.81 -10.97 -15.65
CA ARG A 97 1.52 -12.37 -15.99
C ARG A 97 0.07 -12.54 -16.43
N THR A 98 -0.88 -12.05 -15.63
CA THR A 98 -2.30 -12.14 -15.95
C THR A 98 -2.62 -11.45 -17.26
N PHE A 99 -2.01 -10.29 -17.55
CA PHE A 99 -2.20 -9.59 -18.82
C PHE A 99 -1.72 -10.42 -20.02
N VAL A 100 -0.53 -11.04 -19.92
CA VAL A 100 -0.03 -11.94 -20.96
C VAL A 100 -0.94 -13.14 -21.16
N GLU A 101 -1.41 -13.77 -20.08
CA GLU A 101 -2.36 -14.89 -20.13
C GLU A 101 -3.68 -14.49 -20.82
N HIS A 102 -4.20 -13.29 -20.57
CA HIS A 102 -5.41 -12.79 -21.24
C HIS A 102 -5.19 -12.51 -22.73
N ILE A 103 -4.01 -12.03 -23.14
CA ILE A 103 -3.70 -11.84 -24.56
C ILE A 103 -3.63 -13.20 -25.26
N VAL A 104 -2.96 -14.18 -24.65
CA VAL A 104 -2.88 -15.54 -25.18
C VAL A 104 -4.27 -16.20 -25.25
N GLY A 105 -5.12 -16.02 -24.24
CA GLY A 105 -6.49 -16.50 -24.28
C GLY A 105 -7.35 -15.78 -25.33
N ALA A 106 -7.12 -14.48 -25.54
CA ALA A 106 -7.81 -13.71 -26.57
C ALA A 106 -7.39 -14.11 -27.99
N ASP A 107 -6.15 -14.60 -28.17
CA ASP A 107 -5.63 -15.08 -29.46
C ASP A 107 -6.45 -16.22 -30.07
N GLU A 108 -7.17 -16.99 -29.24
CA GLU A 108 -8.07 -18.06 -29.69
C GLU A 108 -9.30 -17.52 -30.44
N TRP A 109 -9.66 -16.25 -30.20
CA TRP A 109 -10.85 -15.61 -30.74
C TRP A 109 -10.54 -14.63 -31.90
N VAL A 110 -9.25 -14.37 -32.16
CA VAL A 110 -8.79 -13.47 -33.22
C VAL A 110 -8.41 -14.28 -34.47
N THR A 111 -9.17 -14.07 -35.55
CA THR A 111 -8.95 -14.74 -36.84
C THR A 111 -7.91 -14.02 -37.73
N ASP A 112 -7.66 -12.73 -37.48
CA ASP A 112 -6.65 -11.94 -38.19
C ASP A 112 -5.27 -12.14 -37.54
N LEU A 113 -4.39 -12.85 -38.27
CA LEU A 113 -3.04 -13.18 -37.85
C LEU A 113 -2.14 -11.93 -37.68
N CYS A 114 -2.27 -10.93 -38.56
CA CYS A 114 -1.46 -9.72 -38.51
C CYS A 114 -1.84 -8.84 -37.32
N PHE A 115 -3.14 -8.69 -37.06
CA PHE A 115 -3.62 -7.96 -35.89
C PHE A 115 -3.16 -8.63 -34.59
N ARG A 116 -3.24 -9.97 -34.54
CA ARG A 116 -2.77 -10.76 -33.40
C ARG A 116 -1.29 -10.55 -33.09
N GLU A 117 -0.45 -10.60 -34.12
CA GLU A 117 1.01 -10.37 -33.97
C GLU A 117 1.31 -8.94 -33.51
N GLN A 118 0.58 -7.94 -34.03
CA GLN A 118 0.75 -6.55 -33.63
C GLN A 118 0.37 -6.32 -32.16
N VAL A 119 -0.75 -6.89 -31.71
CA VAL A 119 -1.18 -6.81 -30.29
C VAL A 119 -0.16 -7.48 -29.37
N ARG A 120 0.35 -8.67 -29.74
CA ARG A 120 1.41 -9.35 -28.99
C ARG A 120 2.68 -8.51 -28.90
N SER A 121 3.08 -7.86 -29.99
CA SER A 121 4.27 -6.99 -30.01
C SER A 121 4.12 -5.81 -29.07
N VAL A 122 3.02 -5.05 -29.19
CA VAL A 122 2.77 -3.85 -28.35
C VAL A 122 2.65 -4.21 -26.88
N ALA A 123 1.95 -5.30 -26.58
CA ALA A 123 1.82 -5.79 -25.21
C ALA A 123 3.15 -6.29 -24.63
N GLY A 124 3.93 -7.03 -25.41
CA GLY A 124 5.25 -7.51 -25.02
C GLY A 124 6.21 -6.36 -24.73
N GLU A 125 6.23 -5.32 -25.57
CA GLU A 125 7.02 -4.10 -25.35
C GLU A 125 6.62 -3.38 -24.05
N ALA A 126 5.31 -3.17 -23.82
CA ALA A 126 4.82 -2.50 -22.63
C ALA A 126 5.14 -3.28 -21.34
N VAL A 127 4.98 -4.61 -21.36
CA VAL A 127 5.32 -5.48 -20.22
C VAL A 127 6.84 -5.51 -19.98
N GLY A 128 7.64 -5.61 -21.05
CA GLY A 128 9.09 -5.57 -20.97
C GLY A 128 9.58 -4.28 -20.32
N GLN A 129 9.11 -3.13 -20.81
CA GLN A 129 9.45 -1.82 -20.25
C GLN A 129 9.08 -1.71 -18.77
N ALA A 130 7.89 -2.19 -18.37
CA ALA A 130 7.47 -2.17 -16.97
C ALA A 130 8.34 -3.06 -16.07
N LEU A 131 8.79 -4.23 -16.56
CA LEU A 131 9.70 -5.11 -15.83
C LEU A 131 11.10 -4.51 -15.70
N ASP A 132 11.60 -3.84 -16.73
CA ASP A 132 12.90 -3.18 -16.69
C ASP A 132 12.89 -1.96 -15.76
N ASP A 133 11.80 -1.20 -15.74
CA ASP A 133 11.60 -0.12 -14.77
C ASP A 133 11.55 -0.64 -13.33
N LEU A 134 10.90 -1.78 -13.09
CA LEU A 134 10.91 -2.43 -11.78
C LEU A 134 12.32 -2.85 -11.35
N LYS A 135 13.11 -3.45 -12.24
CA LYS A 135 14.50 -3.84 -11.92
C LYS A 135 15.35 -2.62 -11.58
N ARG A 136 15.23 -1.54 -12.35
CA ARG A 136 15.92 -0.28 -12.07
C ARG A 136 15.56 0.26 -10.69
N ILE A 137 14.26 0.30 -10.36
CA ILE A 137 13.80 0.73 -9.04
C ILE A 137 14.33 -0.20 -7.94
N ALA A 138 14.37 -1.51 -8.19
CA ALA A 138 14.90 -2.47 -7.22
C ALA A 138 16.37 -2.19 -6.90
N VAL A 139 17.19 -1.95 -7.93
CA VAL A 139 18.60 -1.55 -7.80
C VAL A 139 18.74 -0.22 -7.04
N ASP A 140 17.96 0.80 -7.41
CA ASP A 140 18.02 2.14 -6.80
C ASP A 140 17.66 2.11 -5.30
N VAL A 141 16.78 1.20 -4.90
CA VAL A 141 16.30 1.06 -3.51
C VAL A 141 17.12 0.01 -2.73
N GLY A 142 18.01 -0.73 -3.39
CA GLY A 142 18.83 -1.77 -2.77
C GLY A 142 18.03 -3.01 -2.33
N VAL A 143 16.91 -3.28 -3.01
CA VAL A 143 16.09 -4.48 -2.77
C VAL A 143 16.44 -5.55 -3.80
N PRO A 144 16.32 -6.85 -3.44
CA PRO A 144 16.59 -7.92 -4.38
C PRO A 144 15.74 -7.76 -5.63
N GLU A 145 16.33 -7.98 -6.81
CA GLU A 145 15.58 -7.95 -8.06
C GLU A 145 14.38 -8.90 -7.94
N PRO A 146 13.18 -8.47 -8.37
CA PRO A 146 12.05 -9.37 -8.39
C PRO A 146 12.42 -10.59 -9.23
N GLU A 147 12.08 -11.81 -8.77
CA GLU A 147 12.22 -13.03 -9.57
C GLU A 147 11.33 -12.90 -10.82
N VAL A 148 11.89 -12.31 -11.87
CA VAL A 148 11.29 -12.30 -13.18
C VAL A 148 11.65 -13.65 -13.80
N LEU A 149 10.76 -14.63 -13.69
CA LEU A 149 10.84 -15.81 -14.53
C LEU A 149 10.90 -15.30 -15.97
N SER A 150 12.06 -15.54 -16.61
CA SER A 150 12.37 -15.15 -17.97
C SER A 150 11.11 -15.22 -18.84
N VAL A 151 10.77 -14.12 -19.54
CA VAL A 151 9.67 -14.11 -20.51
C VAL A 151 9.86 -15.23 -21.55
N SER A 152 11.11 -15.65 -21.78
CA SER A 152 11.46 -16.80 -22.62
C SER A 152 11.14 -18.16 -22.02
N ALA A 153 10.86 -18.28 -20.71
CA ALA A 153 10.36 -19.49 -20.06
C ALA A 153 8.82 -19.58 -20.18
N VAL A 154 8.11 -18.45 -20.06
CA VAL A 154 6.68 -18.37 -20.38
C VAL A 154 6.44 -18.65 -21.86
N ALA A 155 7.30 -18.11 -22.74
CA ALA A 155 7.27 -18.40 -24.18
C ALA A 155 7.76 -19.81 -24.55
N ARG A 156 8.61 -20.46 -23.74
CA ARG A 156 9.04 -21.86 -23.98
C ARG A 156 8.03 -22.91 -23.53
N GLY A 157 7.10 -22.56 -22.64
CA GLY A 157 5.90 -23.36 -22.40
C GLY A 157 4.88 -23.31 -23.55
N MET A 158 5.16 -22.54 -24.60
CA MET A 158 4.32 -22.39 -25.81
C MET A 158 4.76 -23.30 -26.98
N ARG A 159 5.39 -24.45 -26.70
CA ARG A 159 5.64 -25.51 -27.71
C ARG A 159 4.84 -26.76 -27.40
#